data_AF-A0A920EXA6-F1
#
_entry.id   AF-A0A920EXA6-F1
#
_cell.length_a   1.000
_cell.length_b   1.000
_cell.length_c   1.000
_cell.angle_alpha   90.00
_cell.angle_beta   90.00
_cell.angle_gamma   90.00
#
_symmetry.space_group_name_H-M   'P 1'
#
loop_
_entity.id
_entity.type
_entity.pdbx_description
1 polymer ?
#
loop_
_entity_poly.entity_id
_entity_poly.type
_entity_poly.pdbx_seq_one_letter_code
_entity_poly.pdbx_strand_id
1 'polypeptide(L)'
;MNDKNASFKIEKFKKARLKFLYPDHMFYKVKKGDTLSHIADKYRVSVRKLKNLNNLRGSLIRVGQRLRIRNSDYGDTKNTHRVRKGESLYQIAKRYRTTVGELKRLNKLASDTIVSGSKLIIKN
;
A
#
# COMPACT_ATOMS: atom_id res chain seq x y z
N MET A 1 -8.49 -34.23 22.31
CA MET A 1 -9.34 -33.44 21.39
C MET A 1 -8.44 -32.77 20.37
N ASN A 2 -8.71 -32.97 19.09
CA ASN A 2 -7.73 -32.99 17.98
C ASN A 2 -7.31 -31.58 17.50
N ASP A 3 -6.00 -31.31 17.45
CA ASP A 3 -5.35 -30.02 17.08
C ASP A 3 -5.78 -29.45 15.71
N LYS A 4 -6.35 -30.30 14.86
CA LYS A 4 -6.91 -29.94 13.54
C LYS A 4 -8.12 -29.01 13.64
N ASN A 5 -8.94 -29.13 14.71
CA ASN A 5 -10.14 -28.30 14.89
C ASN A 5 -9.82 -26.86 15.34
N ALA A 6 -8.75 -26.68 16.12
CA ALA A 6 -8.28 -25.36 16.54
C ALA A 6 -7.69 -24.59 15.36
N SER A 7 -6.85 -25.25 14.56
CA SER A 7 -6.24 -24.68 13.36
C SER A 7 -7.28 -24.24 12.31
N PHE A 8 -8.32 -25.04 12.07
CA PHE A 8 -9.40 -24.68 11.14
C PHE A 8 -10.21 -23.47 11.62
N LYS A 9 -10.47 -23.37 12.93
CA LYS A 9 -11.19 -22.24 13.54
C LYS A 9 -10.33 -20.96 13.46
N ILE A 10 -9.03 -21.06 13.72
CA ILE A 10 -8.06 -19.95 13.59
C ILE A 10 -7.93 -19.48 12.14
N GLU A 11 -7.85 -20.39 11.17
CA GLU A 11 -7.80 -20.06 9.74
C GLU A 11 -9.11 -19.41 9.27
N LYS A 12 -10.27 -19.91 9.70
CA LYS A 12 -11.57 -19.29 9.43
C LYS A 12 -11.68 -17.88 10.01
N PHE A 13 -11.22 -17.66 11.25
CA PHE A 13 -11.19 -16.34 11.87
C PHE A 13 -10.14 -15.42 11.27
N LYS A 14 -8.95 -15.90 10.88
CA LYS A 14 -7.97 -15.13 10.11
C LYS A 14 -8.52 -14.74 8.75
N LYS A 15 -9.18 -15.64 8.02
CA LYS A 15 -9.76 -15.35 6.70
C LYS A 15 -10.96 -14.40 6.78
N ALA A 16 -11.81 -14.53 7.81
CA ALA A 16 -12.89 -13.57 8.09
C ALA A 16 -12.33 -12.22 8.54
N ARG A 17 -11.32 -12.20 9.42
CA ARG A 17 -10.61 -10.99 9.84
C ARG A 17 -9.84 -10.36 8.70
N LEU A 18 -9.22 -11.13 7.80
CA LEU A 18 -8.56 -10.65 6.58
C LEU A 18 -9.59 -10.13 5.57
N LYS A 19 -10.75 -10.78 5.43
CA LYS A 19 -11.86 -10.28 4.59
C LYS A 19 -12.50 -9.02 5.15
N PHE A 20 -12.51 -8.84 6.48
CA PHE A 20 -13.02 -7.65 7.16
C PHE A 20 -12.00 -6.51 7.22
N LEU A 21 -10.71 -6.83 7.40
CA LEU A 21 -9.59 -5.89 7.34
C LEU A 21 -9.18 -5.58 5.88
N TYR A 22 -9.56 -6.42 4.92
CA TYR A 22 -9.27 -6.29 3.49
C TYR A 22 -10.44 -6.73 2.56
N PRO A 23 -11.64 -6.12 2.64
CA PRO A 23 -12.74 -6.40 1.71
C PRO A 23 -12.37 -5.96 0.29
N ASP A 24 -11.87 -6.87 -0.55
CA ASP A 24 -11.60 -6.66 -1.99
C ASP A 24 -11.13 -5.22 -2.34
N HIS A 25 -10.26 -4.64 -1.51
CA HIS A 25 -9.88 -3.21 -1.52
C HIS A 25 -9.18 -2.77 -2.81
N MET A 26 -8.91 -3.71 -3.69
CA MET A 26 -8.41 -3.44 -5.01
C MET A 26 -9.48 -2.77 -5.87
N PHE A 27 -10.77 -3.02 -5.64
CA PHE A 27 -11.84 -2.50 -6.48
C PHE A 27 -13.02 -1.92 -5.68
N TYR A 28 -13.61 -0.86 -6.24
CA TYR A 28 -14.83 -0.23 -5.76
C TYR A 28 -15.85 -0.17 -6.89
N LYS A 29 -17.10 -0.52 -6.60
CA LYS A 29 -18.21 -0.35 -7.54
C LYS A 29 -18.91 0.97 -7.24
N VAL A 30 -18.86 1.88 -8.21
CA VAL A 30 -19.48 3.21 -8.12
C VAL A 30 -20.98 3.10 -7.85
N LYS A 31 -21.47 3.90 -6.92
CA LYS A 31 -22.87 4.02 -6.49
C LYS A 31 -23.46 5.35 -6.94
N LYS A 32 -24.79 5.44 -6.90
CA LYS A 32 -25.51 6.68 -7.20
C LYS A 32 -25.06 7.78 -6.25
N GLY A 33 -24.67 8.93 -6.81
CA GLY A 33 -24.20 10.10 -6.04
C GLY A 33 -22.69 10.13 -5.75
N ASP A 34 -21.94 9.11 -6.14
CA ASP A 34 -20.49 9.13 -5.93
C ASP A 34 -19.75 10.13 -6.83
N THR A 35 -18.65 10.66 -6.29
CA THR A 35 -17.65 11.43 -7.02
C THR A 35 -16.28 10.79 -6.86
N LEU A 36 -15.35 11.05 -7.79
CA LEU A 36 -13.98 10.60 -7.64
C LEU A 36 -13.32 11.11 -6.35
N SER A 37 -13.65 12.33 -5.91
CA SER A 37 -13.11 12.92 -4.68
C SER A 37 -13.56 12.14 -3.44
N HIS A 38 -14.87 11.94 -3.28
CA HIS A 38 -15.39 11.18 -2.13
C HIS A 38 -14.85 9.74 -2.08
N ILE A 39 -14.73 9.09 -3.23
CA ILE A 39 -14.15 7.74 -3.31
C ILE A 39 -12.66 7.79 -2.93
N ALA A 40 -11.90 8.73 -3.50
CA ALA A 40 -10.47 8.88 -3.23
C ALA A 40 -10.20 9.10 -1.74
N ASP A 41 -10.94 10.01 -1.10
CA ASP A 41 -10.83 10.32 0.32
C ASP A 41 -11.16 9.11 1.20
N LYS A 42 -12.29 8.44 0.90
CA LYS A 42 -12.71 7.22 1.60
C LYS A 42 -11.62 6.15 1.63
N TYR A 43 -10.87 6.01 0.54
CA TYR A 43 -9.82 5.00 0.41
C TYR A 43 -8.40 5.51 0.65
N ARG A 44 -8.27 6.78 1.05
CA ARG A 44 -7.01 7.48 1.33
C ARG A 44 -6.03 7.39 0.15
N VAL A 45 -6.53 7.61 -1.06
CA VAL A 45 -5.74 7.76 -2.28
C VAL A 45 -5.99 9.14 -2.88
N SER A 46 -5.08 9.67 -3.68
CA SER A 46 -5.37 10.93 -4.37
C SER A 46 -6.28 10.69 -5.58
N VAL A 47 -7.10 11.67 -5.94
CA VAL A 47 -7.92 11.64 -7.18
C VAL A 47 -7.05 11.38 -8.41
N ARG A 48 -5.86 12.00 -8.48
CA ARG A 48 -4.88 11.77 -9.56
C ARG A 48 -4.46 10.30 -9.63
N LYS A 49 -4.12 9.68 -8.49
CA LYS A 49 -3.74 8.27 -8.44
C LYS A 49 -4.92 7.39 -8.86
N LEU A 50 -6.12 7.65 -8.33
CA LEU A 50 -7.33 6.92 -8.67
C LEU A 50 -7.64 6.98 -10.18
N LYS A 51 -7.51 8.16 -10.80
CA LYS A 51 -7.65 8.33 -12.25
C LYS A 51 -6.63 7.51 -13.02
N ASN A 52 -5.34 7.62 -12.65
CA ASN A 52 -4.26 6.89 -13.30
C ASN A 52 -4.44 5.38 -13.20
N LEU A 53 -4.90 4.86 -12.06
CA LEU A 53 -5.18 3.43 -11.87
C LEU A 53 -6.27 2.88 -12.80
N ASN A 54 -7.16 3.77 -13.26
CA ASN A 54 -8.34 3.43 -14.04
C ASN A 54 -8.31 4.00 -15.46
N ASN A 55 -7.16 4.53 -15.90
CA ASN A 55 -6.99 5.19 -17.20
C ASN A 55 -8.05 6.27 -17.47
N LEU A 56 -8.51 6.98 -16.43
CA LEU A 56 -9.54 8.01 -16.55
C LEU A 56 -8.92 9.34 -16.97
N ARG A 57 -9.36 9.86 -18.12
CA ARG A 57 -8.95 11.19 -18.61
C ARG A 57 -9.67 12.32 -17.86
N GLY A 58 -10.97 12.16 -17.60
CA GLY A 58 -11.82 13.13 -16.89
C GLY A 58 -12.25 12.68 -15.49
N SER A 59 -13.24 13.39 -14.93
CA SER A 59 -13.83 13.07 -13.63
C SER A 59 -15.14 12.27 -13.72
N LEU A 60 -15.63 12.05 -14.94
CA LEU A 60 -16.88 11.32 -15.17
C LEU A 60 -16.71 9.85 -14.79
N ILE A 61 -17.58 9.39 -13.90
CA ILE A 61 -17.73 7.99 -13.50
C ILE A 61 -19.21 7.60 -13.59
N ARG A 62 -19.49 6.34 -13.89
CA ARG A 62 -20.86 5.84 -14.05
C ARG A 62 -21.24 4.91 -12.90
N VAL A 63 -22.49 4.95 -12.46
CA VAL A 63 -23.01 3.99 -11.50
C VAL A 63 -22.77 2.56 -12.01
N GLY A 64 -22.28 1.69 -11.15
CA GLY A 64 -21.92 0.32 -11.48
C GLY A 64 -20.51 0.15 -12.05
N GLN A 65 -19.82 1.24 -12.44
CA GLN A 65 -18.44 1.18 -12.90
C GLN A 65 -17.53 0.61 -11.80
N ARG A 66 -16.65 -0.31 -12.17
CA ARG A 66 -15.63 -0.85 -11.27
C ARG A 66 -14.36 0.00 -11.37
N LEU A 67 -14.00 0.66 -10.27
CA LEU A 67 -12.77 1.41 -10.14
C LEU A 67 -11.74 0.62 -9.36
N ARG A 68 -10.54 0.45 -9.93
CA ARG A 68 -9.35 0.00 -9.22
C ARG A 68 -8.91 1.08 -8.24
N ILE A 69 -9.04 0.81 -6.95
CA ILE A 69 -8.70 1.75 -5.87
C ILE A 69 -7.24 1.59 -5.44
N ARG A 70 -6.67 0.40 -5.60
CA ARG A 70 -5.28 0.09 -5.28
C ARG A 70 -4.70 -0.84 -6.35
N ASN A 71 -3.39 -0.78 -6.56
CA ASN A 71 -2.74 -1.83 -7.32
C ASN A 71 -2.94 -3.18 -6.62
N SER A 72 -2.95 -4.25 -7.41
CA SER A 72 -2.73 -5.64 -6.95
C SER A 72 -1.52 -5.78 -6.06
N ASP A 73 -0.59 -4.85 -6.18
CA ASP A 73 0.59 -4.67 -5.35
C ASP A 73 0.19 -3.98 -4.03
N TYR A 74 -0.82 -4.51 -3.32
CA TYR A 74 -1.02 -4.23 -1.89
C TYR A 74 0.14 -4.91 -1.12
N GLY A 75 1.32 -4.40 -1.38
CA GLY A 75 2.64 -4.99 -1.17
C GLY A 75 3.78 -4.31 -1.94
N ASP A 76 3.55 -3.53 -3.01
CA ASP A 76 4.70 -3.08 -3.83
C ASP A 76 4.54 -1.84 -4.74
N THR A 77 3.79 -0.79 -4.37
CA THR A 77 4.34 0.53 -4.74
C THR A 77 5.48 0.80 -3.78
N LYS A 78 6.68 0.29 -4.12
CA LYS A 78 7.92 0.66 -3.45
C LYS A 78 8.04 2.17 -3.54
N ASN A 79 7.55 2.88 -2.53
CA ASN A 79 7.95 4.26 -2.38
C ASN A 79 9.45 4.20 -2.25
N THR A 80 10.13 4.95 -3.11
CA THR A 80 11.58 4.94 -3.13
C THR A 80 12.08 6.30 -2.71
N HIS A 81 13.09 6.29 -1.87
CA HIS A 81 13.86 7.45 -1.50
C HIS A 81 15.19 7.40 -2.26
N ARG A 82 15.55 8.48 -2.95
CA ARG A 82 16.87 8.61 -3.59
C ARG A 82 17.85 9.19 -2.58
N VAL A 83 18.85 8.40 -2.19
CA VAL A 83 19.87 8.78 -1.21
C VAL A 83 20.61 10.02 -1.68
N ARG A 84 20.65 11.07 -0.85
CA ARG A 84 21.39 12.30 -1.14
C ARG A 84 22.86 12.18 -0.73
N LYS A 85 23.73 13.04 -1.28
CA LYS A 85 25.14 13.11 -0.89
C LYS A 85 25.23 13.42 0.61
N GLY A 86 25.95 12.59 1.37
CA GLY A 86 26.13 12.75 2.81
C GLY A 86 24.97 12.28 3.69
N GLU A 87 23.92 11.69 3.11
CA GLU A 87 22.77 11.19 3.87
C GLU A 87 23.04 9.80 4.47
N SER A 88 22.58 9.55 5.69
CA SER A 88 22.72 8.26 6.38
C SER A 88 21.41 7.47 6.49
N LEU A 89 21.50 6.14 6.67
CA LEU A 89 20.32 5.31 6.93
C LEU A 89 19.51 5.79 8.14
N TYR A 90 20.19 6.31 9.18
CA TYR A 90 19.52 6.87 10.35
C TYR A 90 18.64 8.07 10.01
N GLN A 91 19.18 9.03 9.23
CA GLN A 91 18.43 10.23 8.82
C GLN A 91 17.22 9.86 7.95
N ILE A 92 17.41 8.90 7.04
CA ILE A 92 16.34 8.40 6.16
C ILE A 92 15.28 7.69 6.99
N ALA A 93 15.67 6.77 7.88
CA ALA A 93 14.75 6.05 8.74
C ALA A 93 13.92 7.00 9.61
N LYS A 94 14.57 8.00 10.23
CA LYS A 94 13.90 9.04 11.02
C LYS A 94 12.90 9.85 10.19
N ARG A 95 13.27 10.27 8.98
CA ARG A 95 12.40 11.01 8.05
C ARG A 95 11.11 10.24 7.75
N TYR A 96 11.24 8.94 7.52
CA TYR A 96 10.11 8.06 7.17
C TYR A 96 9.51 7.34 8.37
N ARG A 97 9.83 7.79 9.60
CA ARG A 97 9.28 7.24 10.86
C ARG A 97 9.39 5.70 10.92
N THR A 98 10.54 5.18 10.50
CA THR A 98 10.88 3.76 10.54
C THR A 98 12.23 3.57 11.26
N THR A 99 12.72 2.33 11.36
CA THR A 99 14.01 2.02 11.96
C THR A 99 15.04 1.68 10.88
N VAL A 100 16.33 1.81 11.21
CA VAL A 100 17.43 1.39 10.32
C VAL A 100 17.32 -0.10 10.00
N GLY A 101 17.02 -0.94 11.00
CA GLY A 101 16.84 -2.39 10.80
C GLY A 101 15.71 -2.73 9.83
N GLU A 102 14.56 -2.04 9.95
CA GLU A 102 13.44 -2.21 9.02
C GLU A 102 13.83 -1.79 7.59
N LEU A 103 14.48 -0.63 7.47
CA LEU A 103 14.92 -0.08 6.19
C LEU A 103 15.93 -1.02 5.51
N LYS A 104 16.88 -1.58 6.26
CA LYS A 104 17.85 -2.57 5.76
C LYS A 104 17.16 -3.85 5.31
N ARG A 105 16.26 -4.41 6.12
CA ARG A 105 15.52 -5.63 5.78
C ARG A 105 14.72 -5.46 4.50
N LEU A 106 14.03 -4.33 4.36
CA LEU A 106 13.22 -3.99 3.19
C LEU A 106 14.06 -3.88 1.90
N ASN A 107 15.32 -3.45 2.03
CA ASN A 107 16.24 -3.23 0.92
C ASN A 107 17.31 -4.32 0.76
N LYS A 108 17.24 -5.40 1.55
CA LYS A 108 18.24 -6.49 1.58
C LYS A 108 19.67 -5.98 1.78
N LEU A 109 19.85 -4.94 2.61
CA LEU A 109 21.17 -4.37 2.92
C LEU A 109 21.85 -5.17 4.04
N ALA A 110 23.08 -5.65 3.78
CA ALA A 110 23.90 -6.34 4.78
C ALA A 110 24.59 -5.37 5.75
N SER A 111 24.98 -4.18 5.28
CA SER A 111 25.68 -3.16 6.08
C SER A 111 24.92 -1.83 6.11
N ASP A 112 25.47 -0.86 6.83
CA ASP A 112 24.90 0.49 6.92
C ASP A 112 25.37 1.40 5.77
N THR A 113 26.23 0.88 4.90
CA THR A 113 26.79 1.60 3.76
C THR A 113 25.72 1.76 2.68
N ILE A 114 25.46 3.02 2.31
CA ILE A 114 24.57 3.39 1.21
C ILE A 114 25.29 4.32 0.23
N VAL A 115 24.98 4.17 -1.05
CA VAL A 115 25.61 4.97 -2.12
C VAL A 115 24.70 6.13 -2.48
N SER A 116 25.25 7.34 -2.53
CA SER A 116 24.53 8.53 -2.99
C SER A 116 23.98 8.29 -4.40
N GLY A 117 22.71 8.63 -4.61
CA GLY A 117 21.99 8.41 -5.86
C GLY A 117 21.27 7.06 -5.96
N SER A 118 21.55 6.10 -5.06
CA SER A 118 20.81 4.83 -5.00
C SER A 118 19.37 5.06 -4.55
N LYS A 119 18.48 4.14 -4.94
CA LYS A 119 17.07 4.14 -4.53
C LYS A 119 16.86 3.11 -3.41
N LEU A 120 16.37 3.58 -2.28
CA LEU A 120 15.92 2.74 -1.18
C LEU A 120 14.40 2.65 -1.18
N ILE A 121 13.88 1.45 -1.11
CA ILE A 121 12.50 1.15 -0.80
C ILE A 121 12.22 1.64 0.63
N ILE A 122 11.20 2.46 0.78
CA ILE A 122 10.73 3.00 2.05
C ILE A 122 9.29 2.54 2.28
N LYS A 123 8.97 2.31 3.55
CA LYS A 123 7.60 2.04 3.98
C LYS A 123 6.86 3.35 4.18
N ASN A 124 5.60 3.39 3.74
CA ASN A 124 4.66 4.47 4.06
C ASN A 124 4.06 4.32 5.44
#